data_AF-A0A2N7QDB3-F1
#
_entry.id   AF-A0A2N7QDB3-F1
#
_cell.length_a   1.000
_cell.length_b   1.000
_cell.length_c   1.000
_cell.angle_alpha   90.00
_cell.angle_beta   90.00
_cell.angle_gamma   90.00
#
_symmetry.space_group_name_H-M   'P 1'
#
loop_
_entity.id
_entity.type
_entity.pdbx_description
1 polymer ?
#
loop_
_entity_poly.entity_id
_entity_poly.type
_entity_poly.pdbx_seq_one_letter_code
_entity_poly.pdbx_strand_id
1 'polypeptide(L)' 'MFRLAIVLALVFSPVAALSSYLITYAEYKRHFPEDLRRARKFSLTFALMSFIFFTMMIILAVIFIDKFLPK' A
#
# COMPACT_ATOMS: atom_id res chain seq x y z
N MET A 1 4.93 21.87 -1.47
CA MET A 1 4.61 20.64 -2.24
C MET A 1 3.50 19.74 -1.65
N PHE A 2 2.79 20.16 -0.60
CA PHE A 2 1.88 19.30 0.16
C PHE A 2 0.65 18.77 -0.60
N ARG A 3 0.00 19.58 -1.45
CA ARG A 3 -1.13 19.11 -2.28
C ARG A 3 -0.73 17.97 -3.21
N LEU A 4 0.48 18.02 -3.78
CA LEU A 4 1.00 16.96 -4.64
C LEU A 4 1.20 15.67 -3.84
N ALA A 5 1.71 15.75 -2.61
CA ALA A 5 1.88 14.59 -1.73
C ALA A 5 0.55 13.87 -1.47
N ILE A 6 -0.51 14.64 -1.19
CA ILE A 6 -1.85 14.09 -0.95
C ILE A 6 -2.37 13.39 -2.18
N VAL A 7 -2.26 14.00 -3.36
CA VAL A 7 -2.71 13.41 -4.62
C VAL A 7 -1.95 12.12 -4.92
N LEU A 8 -0.62 12.14 -4.77
CA LEU A 8 0.22 10.95 -4.98
C LEU A 8 -0.14 9.83 -3.99
N ALA A 9 -0.29 10.14 -2.70
CA ALA A 9 -0.66 9.15 -1.69
C ALA A 9 -2.05 8.56 -1.94
N LEU A 10 -3.04 9.39 -2.31
CA LEU A 10 -4.40 8.94 -2.61
C LEU A 10 -4.49 8.07 -3.86
N VAL A 11 -3.56 8.18 -4.81
CA VAL A 11 -3.56 7.35 -6.02
C VAL A 11 -2.71 6.10 -5.82
N PHE A 12 -1.45 6.27 -5.39
CA PHE A 12 -0.49 5.17 -5.36
C PHE A 12 -0.71 4.23 -4.17
N SER A 13 -1.12 4.72 -2.99
CA SER A 13 -1.33 3.85 -1.83
C SER A 13 -2.49 2.86 -2.02
N PRO A 14 -3.67 3.25 -2.55
CA PRO A 14 -4.73 2.29 -2.87
C PRO A 14 -4.31 1.28 -3.94
N VAL A 15 -3.60 1.73 -4.99
CA VAL A 15 -3.12 0.83 -6.05
C VAL A 15 -2.16 -0.22 -5.48
N ALA A 16 -1.21 0.20 -4.63
CA ALA A 16 -0.29 -0.70 -3.95
C ALA A 16 -1.03 -1.68 -3.01
N ALA A 17 -2.01 -1.19 -2.25
CA ALA A 17 -2.81 -2.00 -1.35
C ALA A 17 -3.63 -3.06 -2.10
N LEU A 18 -4.30 -2.67 -3.18
CA LEU A 18 -5.07 -3.58 -4.04
C LEU A 18 -4.16 -4.62 -4.70
N SER A 19 -3.01 -4.20 -5.21
CA SER A 19 -2.04 -5.12 -5.81
C SER A 19 -1.54 -6.14 -4.79
N SER A 20 -1.16 -5.67 -3.60
CA SER A 20 -0.74 -6.51 -2.48
C SER A 20 -1.84 -7.50 -2.07
N TYR A 21 -3.09 -7.05 -1.96
CA TYR A 21 -4.24 -7.91 -1.69
C TYR A 21 -4.38 -9.01 -2.74
N LEU A 22 -4.39 -8.66 -4.03
CA LEU A 22 -4.63 -9.61 -5.11
C LEU A 22 -3.53 -10.66 -5.21
N ILE A 23 -2.27 -10.25 -5.08
CA ILE A 23 -1.11 -11.15 -5.11
C ILE A 23 -1.15 -12.10 -3.91
N THR A 24 -1.29 -11.56 -2.70
CA THR A 24 -1.29 -12.38 -1.48
C THR A 24 -2.52 -13.28 -1.41
N TYR A 25 -3.67 -12.83 -1.89
CA TYR A 25 -4.87 -13.65 -1.95
C TYR A 25 -4.75 -14.79 -2.95
N ALA A 26 -4.18 -14.53 -4.14
CA ALA A 26 -3.93 -15.57 -5.13
C ALA A 26 -2.98 -16.65 -4.58
N GLU A 27 -1.96 -16.24 -3.84
CA GLU A 27 -1.00 -17.14 -3.19
C GLU A 27 -1.65 -17.95 -2.06
N TYR A 28 -2.27 -17.29 -1.09
CA TYR A 28 -2.87 -17.97 0.05
C TYR A 28 -4.09 -18.81 -0.32
N LYS A 29 -4.82 -18.46 -1.38
CA LYS A 29 -5.90 -19.32 -1.91
C LYS A 29 -5.34 -20.65 -2.43
N ARG A 30 -4.16 -20.66 -3.05
CA ARG A 30 -3.51 -21.88 -3.52
C ARG A 30 -2.92 -22.69 -2.36
N HIS A 31 -2.38 -22.00 -1.37
CA HIS A 31 -1.73 -22.65 -0.22
C HIS A 31 -2.74 -23.19 0.82
N PHE A 32 -3.88 -22.52 0.99
CA PHE A 32 -4.95 -22.90 1.92
C PHE A 32 -6.31 -22.97 1.20
N PRO A 33 -6.53 -23.94 0.29
CA PRO A 33 -7.76 -24.03 -0.49
C PRO A 33 -9.00 -24.31 0.38
N GLU A 34 -8.83 -24.98 1.51
CA GLU A 34 -9.92 -25.34 2.43
C GLU A 34 -10.40 -24.17 3.31
N ASP A 35 -9.58 -23.13 3.49
CA ASP A 35 -9.88 -22.02 4.41
C ASP A 35 -9.69 -20.64 3.75
N LEU A 36 -10.62 -20.34 2.83
CA LEU A 36 -10.65 -19.05 2.11
C LEU A 36 -10.82 -17.84 3.04
N ARG A 37 -11.43 -18.02 4.23
CA ARG A 37 -11.59 -16.92 5.19
C ARG A 37 -10.23 -16.49 5.73
N ARG A 38 -9.37 -17.46 6.03
CA ARG A 38 -7.99 -17.21 6.48
C ARG A 38 -7.16 -16.53 5.40
N ALA A 39 -7.27 -16.99 4.15
CA ALA A 39 -6.60 -16.37 3.00
C ALA A 39 -7.02 -14.89 2.83
N ARG A 40 -8.33 -14.59 2.90
CA ARG A 40 -8.83 -13.20 2.85
C ARG A 40 -8.29 -12.35 3.98
N LYS A 41 -8.32 -12.86 5.22
CA LYS A 41 -7.86 -12.11 6.40
C LYS A 41 -6.40 -11.71 6.27
N PHE A 42 -5.51 -12.65 5.93
CA PHE A 42 -4.09 -12.33 5.74
C PHE A 42 -3.87 -11.35 4.60
N SER A 43 -4.53 -11.56 3.46
CA SER A 43 -4.38 -10.68 2.30
C SER A 43 -4.83 -9.26 2.60
N LEU A 44 -5.89 -9.10 3.40
CA LEU A 44 -6.41 -7.80 3.82
C LEU A 44 -5.47 -7.11 4.82
N THR A 45 -4.84 -7.88 5.71
CA THR A 45 -3.77 -7.36 6.58
C THR A 45 -2.58 -6.88 5.75
N PHE A 46 -2.13 -7.65 4.76
CA PHE A 46 -1.05 -7.25 3.85
C PHE A 46 -1.40 -5.99 3.06
N ALA A 47 -2.62 -5.92 2.52
CA ALA A 47 -3.12 -4.75 1.80
C ALA A 47 -3.08 -3.48 2.66
N LEU A 48 -3.55 -3.58 3.91
CA LEU A 48 -3.55 -2.46 4.85
C LEU A 48 -2.11 -2.02 5.21
N MET A 49 -1.21 -2.99 5.43
CA MET A 49 0.20 -2.68 5.71
C MET A 49 0.87 -2.00 4.52
N SER A 50 0.64 -2.50 3.30
CA SER A 50 1.14 -1.85 2.07
C SER A 50 0.57 -0.44 1.90
N PHE A 51 -0.73 -0.23 2.15
CA PHE A 51 -1.34 1.10 2.10
C PHE A 51 -0.63 2.09 3.03
N ILE A 52 -0.47 1.71 4.31
CA ILE A 52 0.14 2.56 5.32
C ILE A 52 1.60 2.84 4.96
N PHE A 53 2.34 1.79 4.57
CA PHE A 53 3.75 1.89 4.19
C PHE A 53 3.96 2.88 3.03
N PHE A 54 3.24 2.71 1.92
CA PHE A 54 3.39 3.60 0.77
C PHE A 54 2.91 5.02 1.05
N THR A 55 1.86 5.19 1.87
CA THR A 55 1.40 6.51 2.31
C THR A 55 2.49 7.24 3.09
N MET A 56 3.08 6.57 4.09
CA MET A 56 4.19 7.13 4.86
C MET A 56 5.39 7.45 3.97
N MET A 57 5.74 6.54 3.05
CA MET A 57 6.87 6.70 2.16
C MET A 57 6.70 7.92 1.24
N ILE A 58 5.51 8.15 0.68
CA ILE A 58 5.21 9.31 -0.16
C ILE A 58 5.29 10.62 0.64
N ILE A 59 4.70 10.65 1.84
CA ILE A 59 4.77 11.83 2.71
C ILE A 59 6.23 12.16 3.06
N LEU A 60 7.01 11.16 3.48
CA LEU A 60 8.43 11.30 3.79
C LEU A 60 9.24 11.77 2.59
N ALA A 61 9.01 11.19 1.42
CA ALA A 61 9.69 11.58 0.19
C ALA A 61 9.41 13.04 -0.17
N VAL A 62 8.16 13.50 -0.05
CA VAL A 62 7.84 14.90 -0.34
C VAL A 62 8.47 15.85 0.69
N ILE A 63 8.43 15.52 1.98
CA ILE A 63 9.10 16.32 3.02
C ILE A 63 10.61 16.40 2.75
N PHE A 64 11.22 15.29 2.35
CA PHE A 64 12.64 15.25 2.02
C PHE A 64 12.96 16.13 0.81
N ILE A 65 12.18 16.04 -0.28
CA ILE A 65 12.34 16.88 -1.47
C ILE A 65 12.16 18.36 -1.13
N ASP A 66 11.13 18.71 -0.37
CA ASP A 66 10.84 20.09 0.05
C ASP A 66 11.99 20.69 0.87
N LYS A 67 12.64 19.86 1.70
CA LYS A 67 13.78 20.26 2.55
C LYS A 67 15.11 20.40 1.80
N PHE A 68 15.42 19.48 0.87
CA PHE A 68 16.75 19.39 0.24
C PHE A 68 16.80 19.93 -1.19
N LEU A 69 15.66 20.05 -1.86
CA LEU A 69 15.51 20.67 -3.18
C LEU A 69 14.44 21.78 -3.11
N PRO A 70 14.60 22.78 -2.22
CA PRO A 70 13.68 23.91 -2.19
C PRO A 70 13.77 24.64 -3.53
N LYS A 71 12.63 24.76 -4.21
CA LYS A 71 12.49 25.65 -5.37
C LYS A 71 12.36 27.09 -4.92
#